data_AF-A0A940IX18-F1
#
_entry.id   AF-A0A940IX18-F1
#
_cell.length_a   1.000
_cell.length_b   1.000
_cell.length_c   1.000
_cell.angle_alpha   90.00
_cell.angle_beta   90.00
_cell.angle_gamma   90.00
#
_symmetry.space_group_name_H-M   'P 1'
#
loop_
_entity.id
_entity.type
_entity.pdbx_description
1 polymer ?
#
loop_
_entity_poly.entity_id
_entity_poly.type
_entity_poly.pdbx_seq_one_letter_code
_entity_poly.pdbx_strand_id
1 'polypeptide(L)'
;MIKEYLSYNEWESKFFGYSIFSLNPCQVNVLTNINTADFAEKSLITCKADSNNYLLLDYLSENDFSLIEGDVSLECQLCESRLLPELSKDSFATLSDLDRLYSIVDNSYPFSRFREPFFSVNEKNRFYREWIRNAVLGCFDDYCLVLRDEGIVIGFVSIKERDNKAIIGLVAVDENYRGQKLGLKLMDLVQAYASRHNLTSISVATQISNKPALRLYFSSGYSLSNISYWFYRKV
;
A
#
# COMPACT_ATOMS: atom_id res chain seq x y z
N MET A 1 16.86 23.59 11.88
CA MET A 1 17.69 22.38 12.04
C MET A 1 16.90 21.07 11.90
N ILE A 2 15.58 21.02 12.16
CA ILE A 2 14.74 19.80 12.06
C ILE A 2 14.49 19.33 10.61
N LYS A 3 14.66 20.23 9.63
CA LYS A 3 14.27 20.01 8.22
C LYS A 3 15.18 19.07 7.44
N GLU A 4 16.37 18.72 7.94
CA GLU A 4 17.35 17.98 7.12
C GLU A 4 17.05 16.49 7.02
N TYR A 5 16.35 15.90 7.98
CA TYR A 5 16.08 14.46 8.04
C TYR A 5 14.58 14.11 8.18
N LEU A 6 13.70 15.11 8.33
CA LEU A 6 12.25 14.95 8.36
C LEU A 6 11.61 15.63 7.14
N SER A 7 10.78 14.89 6.42
CA SER A 7 9.90 15.44 5.38
C SER A 7 8.47 15.54 5.89
N TYR A 8 7.84 16.69 5.69
CA TYR A 8 6.43 16.87 6.02
C TYR A 8 5.54 16.20 4.97
N ASN A 9 4.59 15.36 5.39
CA ASN A 9 3.64 14.69 4.51
C ASN A 9 2.37 15.55 4.39
N GLU A 10 2.34 16.48 3.43
CA GLU A 10 1.24 17.43 3.25
C GLU A 10 -0.12 16.74 3.07
N TRP A 11 -0.16 15.67 2.27
CA TRP A 11 -1.41 15.01 1.95
C TRP A 11 -1.98 14.23 3.13
N GLU A 12 -1.18 13.36 3.78
CA GLU A 12 -1.66 12.63 4.96
C GLU A 12 -1.99 13.60 6.09
N SER A 13 -1.20 14.67 6.25
CA SER A 13 -1.44 15.67 7.29
C SER A 13 -2.78 16.38 7.10
N LYS A 14 -3.06 16.84 5.89
CA LYS A 14 -4.35 17.44 5.53
C LYS A 14 -5.50 16.44 5.68
N PHE A 15 -5.27 15.19 5.27
CA PHE A 15 -6.29 14.15 5.27
C PHE A 15 -6.69 13.75 6.69
N PHE A 16 -5.73 13.57 7.60
CA PHE A 16 -5.99 13.13 8.98
C PHE A 16 -6.20 14.30 9.96
N GLY A 17 -5.73 15.51 9.63
CA GLY A 17 -5.77 16.64 10.55
C GLY A 17 -4.68 16.59 11.63
N TYR A 18 -3.59 15.87 11.36
CA TYR A 18 -2.39 15.77 12.20
C TYR A 18 -1.20 16.34 11.44
N SER A 19 -0.13 16.74 12.14
CA SER A 19 1.14 17.04 11.46
C SER A 19 1.94 15.75 11.32
N ILE A 20 1.94 15.16 10.13
CA ILE A 20 2.62 13.89 9.85
C ILE A 20 3.95 14.16 9.15
N PHE A 21 5.02 13.60 9.71
CA PHE A 21 6.37 13.69 9.18
C PHE A 21 6.91 12.29 8.87
N SER A 22 7.80 12.19 7.90
CA SER A 22 8.55 10.99 7.58
C SER A 22 10.04 11.21 7.89
N LEU A 23 10.59 10.37 8.76
CA LEU A 23 12.02 10.34 9.06
C LEU A 23 12.75 9.63 7.91
N ASN A 24 13.71 10.31 7.30
CA ASN A 24 14.53 9.79 6.21
C ASN A 24 15.60 8.83 6.73
N PRO A 25 15.53 7.52 6.41
CA PRO A 25 16.47 6.50 6.87
C PRO A 25 17.93 6.80 6.55
N CYS A 26 18.21 7.44 5.40
CA CYS A 26 19.57 7.66 4.91
C CYS A 26 20.29 8.83 5.60
N GLN A 27 19.56 9.65 6.36
CA GLN A 27 20.07 10.88 6.98
C GLN A 27 20.16 10.76 8.50
N VAL A 28 19.85 9.59 9.06
CA VAL A 28 20.04 9.31 10.48
C VAL A 28 21.51 8.99 10.71
N ASN A 29 22.30 10.03 10.94
CA ASN A 29 23.49 9.86 11.77
C ASN A 29 23.01 9.70 13.23
N VAL A 30 23.73 8.89 14.01
CA VAL A 30 23.52 8.50 15.43
C VAL A 30 23.34 9.70 16.40
N LEU A 31 23.32 10.93 15.90
CA LEU A 31 23.30 12.19 16.65
C LEU A 31 22.02 13.02 16.46
N THR A 32 21.01 12.54 15.72
CA THR A 32 19.76 13.30 15.54
C THR A 32 18.87 13.17 16.76
N ASN A 33 19.03 14.08 17.72
CA ASN A 33 18.13 14.16 18.86
C ASN A 33 16.84 14.88 18.44
N ILE A 34 15.73 14.12 18.28
CA ILE A 34 14.42 14.68 17.92
C ILE A 34 13.76 15.16 19.21
N ASN A 35 13.74 16.48 19.41
CA ASN A 35 13.08 17.11 20.54
C ASN A 35 11.59 17.28 20.25
N THR A 36 10.74 16.67 21.07
CA THR A 36 9.27 16.74 20.93
C THR A 36 8.74 18.17 21.06
N ALA A 37 9.43 19.03 21.81
CA ALA A 37 9.04 20.44 21.99
C ALA A 37 9.06 21.26 20.69
N ASP A 38 9.71 20.76 19.63
CA ASP A 38 9.76 21.46 18.36
C ASP A 38 8.54 21.19 17.45
N PHE A 39 7.63 20.31 17.87
CA PHE A 39 6.47 19.89 17.09
C PHE A 39 5.18 20.47 17.67
N ALA A 40 4.20 20.71 16.78
CA ALA A 40 2.87 21.10 17.20
C ALA A 40 2.17 19.93 17.92
N GLU A 41 1.21 20.22 18.79
CA GLU A 41 0.36 19.19 19.39
C GLU A 41 -0.26 18.29 18.31
N LYS A 42 -0.34 16.98 18.60
CA LYS A 42 -0.84 15.95 17.67
C LYS A 42 0.02 15.83 16.40
N SER A 43 1.34 15.76 16.58
CA SER A 43 2.25 15.40 15.51
C SER A 43 2.60 13.92 15.55
N LEU A 44 2.90 13.36 14.39
CA LEU A 44 3.27 11.96 14.22
C LEU A 44 4.50 11.90 13.31
N ILE A 45 5.57 11.29 13.82
CA ILE A 45 6.73 10.94 13.00
C ILE A 45 6.60 9.48 12.62
N THR A 46 6.73 9.20 11.34
CA THR A 46 6.75 7.86 10.76
C THR A 46 8.12 7.54 10.19
N CYS A 47 8.54 6.28 10.27
CA CYS A 47 9.75 5.81 9.63
C CYS A 47 9.50 4.42 9.07
N LYS A 48 9.90 4.19 7.81
CA LYS A 48 9.99 2.85 7.22
C LYS A 48 11.47 2.48 7.17
N ALA A 49 11.86 1.49 7.97
CA ALA A 49 13.25 1.05 8.08
C ALA A 49 13.44 -0.31 7.41
N ASP A 50 14.46 -0.45 6.56
CA ASP A 50 14.84 -1.75 6.01
C ASP A 50 15.29 -2.70 7.13
N SER A 51 14.94 -3.98 7.03
CA SER A 51 15.18 -4.96 8.09
C SER A 51 16.67 -5.24 8.36
N ASN A 52 17.55 -4.83 7.45
CA ASN A 52 19.01 -4.98 7.57
C ASN A 52 19.72 -3.70 8.03
N ASN A 53 19.00 -2.59 8.23
CA ASN A 53 19.59 -1.35 8.73
C ASN A 53 19.58 -1.33 10.26
N TYR A 54 20.43 -2.15 10.88
CA TYR A 54 20.47 -2.31 12.34
C TYR A 54 20.74 -1.01 13.09
N LEU A 55 21.60 -0.13 12.56
CA LEU A 55 21.87 1.18 13.17
C LEU A 55 20.62 2.03 13.29
N LEU A 56 19.78 2.06 12.25
CA LEU A 56 18.50 2.76 12.30
C LEU A 56 17.51 2.08 13.25
N LEU A 57 17.45 0.75 13.24
CA LEU A 57 16.56 -0.01 14.12
C LEU A 57 16.89 0.21 15.61
N ASP A 58 18.18 0.24 15.95
CA ASP A 58 18.66 0.55 17.30
C ASP A 58 18.29 1.99 17.68
N TYR A 59 18.58 2.96 16.80
CA TYR A 59 18.19 4.36 17.00
C TYR A 59 16.68 4.52 17.26
N LEU A 60 15.83 3.91 16.43
CA LEU A 60 14.38 4.00 16.58
C LEU A 60 13.94 3.41 17.93
N SER A 61 14.51 2.28 18.32
CA SER A 61 14.21 1.60 19.59
C SER A 61 14.64 2.42 20.81
N GLU A 62 15.74 3.16 20.71
CA GLU A 62 16.26 4.03 21.78
C GLU A 62 15.57 5.41 21.85
N ASN A 63 14.77 5.79 20.84
CA ASN A 63 14.17 7.12 20.70
C ASN A 63 12.63 7.10 20.68
N ASP A 64 12.02 6.25 21.50
CA ASP A 64 10.56 6.15 21.72
C ASP A 64 9.71 5.85 20.48
N PHE A 65 10.30 5.30 19.42
CA PHE A 65 9.50 4.81 18.31
C PHE A 65 8.87 3.45 18.64
N SER A 66 7.58 3.33 18.38
CA SER A 66 6.84 2.08 18.48
C SER A 66 6.87 1.34 17.16
N LEU A 67 7.20 0.04 17.18
CA LEU A 67 7.00 -0.85 16.03
C LEU A 67 5.50 -0.99 15.73
N ILE A 68 5.11 -0.74 14.48
CA ILE A 68 3.71 -0.72 14.04
C ILE A 68 3.35 -2.00 13.31
N GLU A 69 4.15 -2.35 12.31
CA GLU A 69 4.02 -3.57 11.52
C GLU A 69 5.30 -3.89 10.76
N GLY A 70 5.43 -5.14 10.32
CA GLY A 70 6.40 -5.54 9.31
C GLY A 70 5.75 -5.58 7.93
N ASP A 71 6.49 -5.11 6.95
CA ASP A 71 6.10 -4.97 5.55
C ASP A 71 7.06 -5.77 4.65
N VAL A 72 6.49 -6.47 3.68
CA VAL A 72 7.19 -7.28 2.70
C VAL A 72 6.91 -6.70 1.32
N SER A 73 7.98 -6.36 0.61
CA SER A 73 7.91 -6.06 -0.81
C SER A 73 8.18 -7.31 -1.62
N LEU A 74 7.36 -7.54 -2.63
CA LEU A 74 7.44 -8.67 -3.55
C LEU A 74 7.50 -8.14 -4.98
N GLU A 75 8.20 -8.85 -5.86
CA GLU A 75 8.30 -8.51 -7.29
C GLU A 75 8.07 -9.74 -8.17
N CYS A 76 7.50 -9.52 -9.35
CA CYS A 76 7.32 -10.51 -10.40
C CYS A 76 7.82 -9.92 -11.72
N GLN A 77 8.71 -10.63 -12.41
CA GLN A 77 9.12 -10.25 -13.77
C GLN A 77 8.07 -10.72 -14.76
N LEU A 78 7.78 -9.92 -15.79
CA LEU A 78 6.86 -10.37 -16.83
C LEU A 78 7.49 -11.49 -17.65
N CYS A 79 6.66 -12.48 -17.99
CA CYS A 79 7.04 -13.58 -18.86
C CYS A 79 6.19 -13.53 -20.13
N GLU A 80 6.83 -13.32 -21.28
CA GLU A 80 6.16 -13.14 -22.58
C GLU A 80 5.39 -14.38 -23.06
N SER A 81 5.69 -15.57 -22.54
CA SER A 81 5.12 -16.84 -23.00
C SER A 81 3.81 -17.23 -22.31
N ARG A 82 3.34 -16.46 -21.32
CA ARG A 82 2.12 -16.78 -20.58
C ARG A 82 0.88 -16.30 -21.34
N LEU A 83 -0.11 -17.17 -21.51
CA LEU A 83 -1.44 -16.77 -21.99
C LEU A 83 -2.13 -15.92 -20.91
N LEU A 84 -2.37 -14.65 -21.23
CA LEU A 84 -2.99 -13.67 -20.34
C LEU A 84 -4.41 -13.33 -20.82
N PRO A 85 -5.32 -12.96 -19.92
CA PRO A 85 -6.67 -12.55 -20.30
C PRO A 85 -6.64 -11.28 -21.16
N GLU A 86 -7.60 -11.15 -22.07
CA GLU A 86 -7.80 -9.89 -22.79
C GLU A 86 -8.31 -8.80 -21.85
N LEU A 87 -7.72 -7.60 -21.96
CA LEU A 87 -8.22 -6.41 -21.30
C LEU A 87 -9.24 -5.71 -22.19
N SER A 88 -10.48 -5.61 -21.69
CA SER A 88 -11.56 -4.84 -22.30
C SER A 88 -11.80 -3.56 -21.49
N LYS A 89 -12.70 -2.69 -21.97
CA LYS A 89 -13.12 -1.51 -21.22
C LYS A 89 -13.76 -1.87 -19.88
N ASP A 90 -14.44 -3.01 -19.80
CA ASP A 90 -15.13 -3.47 -18.59
C ASP A 90 -14.17 -3.96 -17.51
N SER A 91 -12.91 -4.22 -17.87
CA SER A 91 -11.82 -4.54 -16.94
C SER A 91 -11.40 -3.35 -16.10
N PHE A 92 -11.78 -2.12 -16.46
CA PHE A 92 -11.44 -0.90 -15.74
C PHE A 92 -12.64 -0.40 -14.94
N ALA A 93 -12.38 0.00 -13.69
CA ALA A 93 -13.40 0.61 -12.85
C ALA A 93 -13.69 2.05 -13.32
N THR A 94 -14.93 2.46 -13.10
CA THR A 94 -15.46 3.77 -13.43
C THR A 94 -16.09 4.42 -12.20
N LEU A 95 -16.49 5.68 -12.30
CA LEU A 95 -17.15 6.38 -11.19
C LEU A 95 -18.46 5.71 -10.74
N SER A 96 -19.15 4.99 -11.63
CA SER A 96 -20.36 4.24 -11.24
C SER A 96 -20.07 3.01 -10.39
N ASP A 97 -18.80 2.57 -10.31
CA ASP A 97 -18.41 1.42 -9.49
C ASP A 97 -18.06 1.80 -8.04
N LEU A 98 -17.96 3.10 -7.71
CA LEU A 98 -17.44 3.56 -6.43
C LEU A 98 -18.20 3.03 -5.22
N ASP A 99 -19.53 3.04 -5.24
CA ASP A 99 -20.33 2.53 -4.12
C ASP A 99 -20.04 1.05 -3.86
N ARG A 100 -19.88 0.27 -4.94
CA ARG A 100 -19.54 -1.14 -4.84
C ARG A 100 -18.10 -1.32 -4.35
N LEU A 101 -17.15 -0.56 -4.85
CA LEU A 101 -15.75 -0.60 -4.42
C LEU A 101 -15.61 -0.25 -2.93
N TYR A 102 -16.33 0.75 -2.44
CA TYR A 102 -16.36 1.10 -1.01
C TYR A 102 -16.85 -0.05 -0.15
N SER A 103 -17.92 -0.73 -0.57
CA SER A 103 -18.44 -1.89 0.18
C SER A 103 -17.41 -3.02 0.33
N ILE A 104 -16.57 -3.23 -0.70
CA ILE A 104 -15.49 -4.24 -0.64
C ILE A 104 -14.34 -3.72 0.23
N VAL A 105 -13.95 -2.46 0.08
CA VAL A 105 -12.80 -1.86 0.75
C VAL A 105 -12.95 -1.84 2.27
N ASP A 106 -14.12 -1.49 2.81
CA ASP A 106 -14.31 -1.25 4.25
C ASP A 106 -13.90 -2.43 5.14
N ASN A 107 -13.99 -3.66 4.62
CA ASN A 107 -13.66 -4.89 5.34
C ASN A 107 -12.39 -5.59 4.84
N SER A 108 -11.64 -4.98 3.91
CA SER A 108 -10.52 -5.65 3.22
C SER A 108 -9.16 -5.42 3.85
N TYR A 109 -9.00 -4.39 4.70
CA TYR A 109 -7.70 -3.99 5.26
C TYR A 109 -7.67 -4.01 6.80
N PRO A 110 -7.84 -5.18 7.44
CA PRO A 110 -7.75 -5.31 8.89
C PRO A 110 -6.31 -5.22 9.43
N PHE A 111 -5.31 -5.58 8.61
CA PHE A 111 -3.89 -5.60 8.99
C PHE A 111 -3.15 -4.32 8.56
N SER A 112 -3.76 -3.16 8.75
CA SER A 112 -3.18 -1.88 8.29
C SER A 112 -2.38 -1.16 9.37
N ARG A 113 -1.29 -0.47 8.98
CA ARG A 113 -0.61 0.53 9.81
C ARG A 113 -1.50 1.71 10.22
N PHE A 114 -2.61 1.93 9.52
CA PHE A 114 -3.62 2.93 9.86
C PHE A 114 -4.61 2.32 10.86
N ARG A 115 -4.21 2.22 12.13
CA ARG A 115 -5.00 1.59 13.19
C ARG A 115 -4.79 2.28 14.54
N GLU A 116 -5.62 1.90 15.50
CA GLU A 116 -5.48 2.36 16.87
C GLU A 116 -4.14 1.90 17.48
N PRO A 117 -3.51 2.70 18.36
CA PRO A 117 -3.99 3.98 18.91
C PRO A 117 -3.57 5.22 18.09
N PHE A 118 -3.09 5.05 16.86
CA PHE A 118 -2.60 6.17 16.03
C PHE A 118 -3.69 6.76 15.14
N PHE A 119 -4.56 5.90 14.61
CA PHE A 119 -5.68 6.28 13.75
C PHE A 119 -6.93 5.52 14.18
N SER A 120 -8.05 6.21 14.30
CA SER A 120 -9.36 5.59 14.55
C SER A 120 -9.80 4.70 13.38
N VAL A 121 -10.74 3.80 13.65
CA VAL A 121 -11.36 2.95 12.63
C VAL A 121 -11.99 3.79 11.50
N ASN A 122 -12.62 4.92 11.84
CA ASN A 122 -13.24 5.82 10.87
C ASN A 122 -12.20 6.49 9.96
N GLU A 123 -11.07 6.93 10.51
CA GLU A 123 -9.97 7.50 9.73
C GLU A 123 -9.36 6.49 8.77
N LYS A 124 -9.14 5.24 9.24
CA LYS A 124 -8.69 4.13 8.39
C LYS A 124 -9.65 3.87 7.23
N ASN A 125 -10.94 3.73 7.51
CA ASN A 125 -11.93 3.43 6.47
C ASN A 125 -12.02 4.58 5.46
N ARG A 126 -12.02 5.83 5.94
CA ARG A 126 -11.96 7.02 5.07
C ARG A 126 -10.72 6.99 4.18
N PHE A 127 -9.56 6.62 4.74
CA PHE A 127 -8.29 6.58 4.01
C PHE A 127 -8.33 5.60 2.85
N TYR A 128 -8.77 4.36 3.09
CA TYR A 128 -8.83 3.36 2.02
C TYR A 128 -9.92 3.65 0.98
N ARG A 129 -11.04 4.25 1.38
CA ARG A 129 -12.06 4.75 0.43
C ARG A 129 -11.49 5.85 -0.45
N GLU A 130 -10.75 6.80 0.12
CA GLU A 130 -10.12 7.87 -0.64
C GLU A 130 -9.05 7.32 -1.60
N TRP A 131 -8.27 6.33 -1.16
CA TRP A 131 -7.29 5.66 -2.02
C TRP A 131 -7.96 5.00 -3.23
N ILE A 132 -8.96 4.13 -3.02
CA ILE A 132 -9.63 3.47 -4.16
C ILE A 132 -10.30 4.49 -5.08
N ARG A 133 -10.91 5.55 -4.52
CA ARG A 133 -11.49 6.65 -5.31
C ARG A 133 -10.45 7.30 -6.21
N ASN A 134 -9.28 7.58 -5.67
CA ASN A 134 -8.19 8.21 -6.42
C ASN A 134 -7.59 7.29 -7.48
N ALA A 135 -7.61 5.97 -7.27
CA ALA A 135 -7.25 4.99 -8.29
C ALA A 135 -8.25 4.94 -9.45
N VAL A 136 -9.56 5.08 -9.16
CA VAL A 136 -10.59 5.19 -10.21
C VAL A 136 -10.47 6.49 -11.00
N LEU A 137 -10.05 7.57 -10.34
CA LEU A 137 -9.87 8.89 -10.96
C LEU A 137 -8.52 9.08 -11.68
N GLY A 138 -7.56 8.16 -11.52
CA GLY A 138 -6.22 8.30 -12.09
C GLY A 138 -5.40 9.44 -11.46
N CYS A 139 -5.63 9.77 -10.19
CA CYS A 139 -5.03 10.94 -9.52
C CYS A 139 -3.86 10.59 -8.57
N PHE A 140 -3.78 9.35 -8.07
CA PHE A 140 -2.72 8.91 -7.14
C PHE A 140 -2.14 7.55 -7.55
N ASP A 141 -3.03 6.61 -7.82
CA ASP A 141 -2.78 5.45 -8.67
C ASP A 141 -3.33 5.78 -10.05
N ASP A 142 -2.82 5.10 -11.08
CA ASP A 142 -3.16 5.42 -12.47
C ASP A 142 -4.44 4.69 -12.91
N TYR A 143 -4.66 3.48 -12.41
CA TYR A 143 -5.81 2.65 -12.81
C TYR A 143 -6.36 1.78 -11.67
N CYS A 144 -7.64 1.44 -11.77
CA CYS A 144 -8.27 0.39 -10.98
C CYS A 144 -8.86 -0.67 -11.92
N LEU A 145 -8.32 -1.89 -11.88
CA LEU A 145 -8.87 -3.03 -12.61
C LEU A 145 -9.90 -3.77 -11.76
N VAL A 146 -10.93 -4.34 -12.39
CA VAL A 146 -12.04 -5.02 -11.72
C VAL A 146 -12.36 -6.37 -12.34
N LEU A 147 -12.84 -7.28 -11.49
CA LEU A 147 -13.57 -8.48 -11.90
C LEU A 147 -15.06 -8.24 -11.69
N ARG A 148 -15.87 -8.71 -12.64
CA ARG A 148 -17.32 -8.58 -12.61
C ARG A 148 -18.02 -9.94 -12.66
N ASP A 149 -19.14 -10.04 -11.96
CA ASP A 149 -20.11 -11.12 -12.07
C ASP A 149 -21.48 -10.49 -12.33
N GLU A 150 -22.12 -10.85 -13.44
CA GLU A 150 -23.38 -10.22 -13.90
C GLU A 150 -23.34 -8.67 -13.90
N GLY A 151 -22.19 -8.09 -14.23
CA GLY A 151 -21.96 -6.63 -14.25
C GLY A 151 -21.55 -6.00 -12.91
N ILE A 152 -21.70 -6.74 -11.80
CA ILE A 152 -21.37 -6.28 -10.45
C ILE A 152 -19.89 -6.50 -10.18
N VAL A 153 -19.18 -5.50 -9.63
CA VAL A 153 -17.79 -5.66 -9.20
C VAL A 153 -17.72 -6.63 -8.01
N ILE A 154 -16.90 -7.66 -8.14
CA ILE A 154 -16.67 -8.73 -7.13
C ILE A 154 -15.23 -8.79 -6.64
N GLY A 155 -14.33 -8.02 -7.25
CA GLY A 155 -12.95 -7.86 -6.82
C GLY A 155 -12.27 -6.77 -7.63
N PHE A 156 -11.22 -6.19 -7.07
CA PHE A 156 -10.48 -5.11 -7.71
C PHE A 156 -8.99 -5.14 -7.38
N VAL A 157 -8.21 -4.46 -8.19
CA VAL A 157 -6.80 -4.16 -7.95
C VAL A 157 -6.46 -2.75 -8.46
N SER A 158 -5.84 -1.91 -7.63
CA SER A 158 -5.30 -0.62 -8.07
C SER A 158 -3.85 -0.75 -8.49
N ILE A 159 -3.47 -0.02 -9.54
CA ILE A 159 -2.16 -0.06 -10.16
C ILE A 159 -1.65 1.37 -10.31
N LYS A 160 -0.40 1.56 -9.91
CA LYS A 160 0.40 2.74 -10.20
C LYS A 160 1.58 2.37 -11.09
N GLU A 161 1.76 3.06 -12.19
CA GLU A 161 2.92 2.95 -13.05
C GLU A 161 4.05 3.84 -12.54
N ARG A 162 5.24 3.28 -12.39
CA ARG A 162 6.43 4.04 -12.02
C ARG A 162 7.69 3.29 -12.41
N ASP A 163 8.68 4.00 -12.94
CA ASP A 163 10.01 3.45 -13.23
C ASP A 163 9.96 2.14 -14.06
N ASN A 164 9.06 2.11 -15.05
CA ASN A 164 8.77 0.94 -15.91
C ASN A 164 8.20 -0.30 -15.18
N LYS A 165 7.59 -0.10 -14.02
CA LYS A 165 6.94 -1.13 -13.21
C LYS A 165 5.46 -0.81 -12.98
N ALA A 166 4.64 -1.86 -12.89
CA ALA A 166 3.31 -1.77 -12.29
C ALA A 166 3.43 -2.01 -10.78
N ILE A 167 3.00 -1.05 -9.97
CA ILE A 167 2.98 -1.16 -8.50
C ILE A 167 1.53 -1.38 -8.08
N ILE A 168 1.24 -2.55 -7.51
CA ILE A 168 -0.07 -2.84 -6.94
C ILE A 168 -0.21 -2.06 -5.62
N GLY A 169 -1.23 -1.21 -5.53
CA GLY A 169 -1.58 -0.47 -4.33
C GLY A 169 -2.54 -1.28 -3.44
N LEU A 170 -3.80 -1.33 -3.86
CA LEU A 170 -4.87 -2.02 -3.18
C LEU A 170 -5.31 -3.25 -3.97
N VAL A 171 -5.53 -4.38 -3.29
CA VAL A 171 -6.19 -5.55 -3.88
C VAL A 171 -7.21 -6.09 -2.91
N ALA A 172 -8.39 -6.46 -3.41
CA ALA A 172 -9.40 -7.11 -2.61
C ALA A 172 -10.38 -7.91 -3.46
N VAL A 173 -10.98 -8.92 -2.83
CA VAL A 173 -12.11 -9.70 -3.35
C VAL A 173 -13.22 -9.61 -2.33
N ASP A 174 -14.44 -9.38 -2.81
CA ASP A 174 -15.65 -9.38 -2.00
C ASP A 174 -15.73 -10.67 -1.17
N GLU A 175 -16.09 -10.54 0.10
CA GLU A 175 -16.10 -11.66 1.04
C GLU A 175 -17.01 -12.81 0.62
N ASN A 176 -18.13 -12.51 -0.05
CA ASN A 176 -19.10 -13.49 -0.54
C ASN A 176 -18.57 -14.28 -1.76
N TYR A 177 -17.49 -13.81 -2.38
CA TYR A 177 -16.89 -14.39 -3.58
C TYR A 177 -15.50 -15.01 -3.32
N ARG A 178 -15.08 -15.08 -2.05
CA ARG A 178 -13.79 -15.70 -1.66
C ARG A 178 -13.79 -17.21 -1.92
N GLY A 179 -12.59 -17.80 -1.97
CA GLY A 179 -12.40 -19.23 -2.22
C GLY A 179 -12.49 -19.64 -3.70
N GLN A 180 -12.91 -18.74 -4.59
CA GLN A 180 -13.08 -19.01 -6.03
C GLN A 180 -11.85 -18.65 -6.88
N LYS A 181 -10.67 -18.57 -6.26
CA LYS A 181 -9.39 -18.18 -6.90
C LYS A 181 -9.42 -16.81 -7.63
N LEU A 182 -10.35 -15.91 -7.27
CA LEU A 182 -10.47 -14.59 -7.90
C LEU A 182 -9.25 -13.70 -7.68
N GLY A 183 -8.53 -13.87 -6.56
CA GLY A 183 -7.26 -13.17 -6.36
C GLY A 183 -6.23 -13.51 -7.45
N LEU A 184 -6.15 -14.77 -7.88
CA LEU A 184 -5.25 -15.17 -8.97
C LEU A 184 -5.68 -14.54 -10.29
N LYS A 185 -6.99 -14.50 -10.55
CA LYS A 185 -7.53 -13.81 -11.73
C LYS A 185 -7.21 -12.32 -11.72
N LEU A 186 -7.25 -11.65 -10.56
CA LEU A 186 -6.81 -10.26 -10.43
C LEU A 186 -5.32 -10.11 -10.77
N MET A 187 -4.45 -11.01 -10.30
CA MET A 187 -3.03 -10.98 -10.64
C MET A 187 -2.79 -11.21 -12.14
N ASP A 188 -3.60 -12.05 -12.79
CA ASP A 188 -3.56 -12.25 -14.23
C ASP A 188 -3.99 -10.99 -15.00
N LEU A 189 -4.98 -10.24 -14.48
CA LEU A 189 -5.35 -8.92 -15.03
C LEU A 189 -4.21 -7.91 -14.90
N VAL A 190 -3.49 -7.88 -13.76
CA VAL A 190 -2.32 -7.00 -13.59
C VAL A 190 -1.20 -7.39 -14.56
N GLN A 191 -0.96 -8.68 -14.79
CA GLN A 191 0.02 -9.14 -15.78
C GLN A 191 -0.38 -8.78 -17.20
N ALA A 192 -1.65 -8.94 -17.57
CA ALA A 192 -2.16 -8.51 -18.87
C ALA A 192 -1.98 -7.00 -19.07
N TYR A 193 -2.25 -6.22 -18.01
CA TYR A 193 -2.07 -4.78 -18.01
C TYR A 193 -0.61 -4.39 -18.23
N ALA A 194 0.28 -4.93 -17.40
CA ALA A 194 1.70 -4.63 -17.46
C ALA A 194 2.32 -5.03 -18.82
N SER A 195 1.91 -6.18 -19.37
CA SER A 195 2.36 -6.64 -20.69
C SER A 195 1.90 -5.70 -21.81
N ARG A 196 0.63 -5.29 -21.82
CA ARG A 196 0.07 -4.37 -22.83
C ARG A 196 0.69 -2.97 -22.76
N HIS A 197 1.18 -2.57 -21.59
CA HIS A 197 1.82 -1.27 -21.35
C HIS A 197 3.36 -1.33 -21.45
N ASN A 198 3.94 -2.46 -21.90
CA ASN A 198 5.39 -2.66 -22.04
C ASN A 198 6.20 -2.44 -20.74
N LEU A 199 5.58 -2.69 -19.59
CA LEU A 199 6.26 -2.64 -18.30
C LEU A 199 7.16 -3.88 -18.14
N THR A 200 8.22 -3.81 -17.36
CA THR A 200 9.16 -4.94 -17.19
C THR A 200 8.82 -5.82 -16.00
N SER A 201 8.24 -5.25 -14.94
CA SER A 201 7.91 -6.00 -13.74
C SER A 201 6.69 -5.46 -13.01
N ILE A 202 6.18 -6.26 -12.09
CA ILE A 202 5.10 -5.91 -11.17
C ILE A 202 5.65 -5.98 -9.76
N SER A 203 5.36 -4.99 -8.93
CA SER A 203 5.70 -5.01 -7.51
C SER A 203 4.46 -4.83 -6.63
N VAL A 204 4.53 -5.35 -5.42
CA VAL A 204 3.48 -5.20 -4.42
C VAL A 204 4.09 -5.21 -3.02
N ALA A 205 3.54 -4.37 -2.14
CA ALA A 205 3.86 -4.41 -0.72
C ALA A 205 2.69 -5.01 0.07
N THR A 206 2.98 -5.85 1.05
CA THR A 206 1.97 -6.40 1.95
C THR A 206 2.56 -6.67 3.33
N GLN A 207 1.71 -6.76 4.35
CA GLN A 207 2.18 -6.99 5.70
C GLN A 207 2.71 -8.43 5.87
N ILE A 208 3.75 -8.60 6.68
CA ILE A 208 4.28 -9.92 7.06
C ILE A 208 3.17 -10.81 7.68
N SER A 209 2.23 -10.20 8.39
CA SER A 209 1.08 -10.90 9.00
C SER A 209 0.00 -11.31 7.99
N ASN A 210 -0.01 -10.75 6.77
CA ASN A 210 -1.04 -11.00 5.76
C ASN A 210 -0.77 -12.30 4.98
N LYS A 211 -0.87 -13.43 5.69
CA LYS A 211 -0.65 -14.78 5.14
C LYS A 211 -1.50 -15.06 3.88
N PRO A 212 -2.79 -14.65 3.79
CA PRO A 212 -3.56 -14.84 2.57
C PRO A 212 -2.97 -14.11 1.36
N ALA A 213 -2.55 -12.86 1.51
CA ALA A 213 -1.94 -12.09 0.43
C ALA A 213 -0.57 -12.66 0.03
N LEU A 214 0.28 -12.99 1.01
CA LEU A 214 1.58 -13.65 0.73
C LEU A 214 1.39 -14.94 -0.07
N ARG A 215 0.45 -15.81 0.31
CA ARG A 215 0.14 -17.03 -0.45
C ARG A 215 -0.33 -16.71 -1.87
N LEU A 216 -1.18 -15.70 -2.04
CA LEU A 216 -1.66 -15.26 -3.35
C LEU A 216 -0.49 -14.85 -4.25
N TYR A 217 0.39 -13.97 -3.77
CA TYR A 217 1.49 -13.44 -4.56
C TYR A 217 2.53 -14.52 -4.89
N PHE A 218 2.96 -15.33 -3.93
CA PHE A 218 3.88 -16.44 -4.21
C PHE A 218 3.28 -17.44 -5.22
N SER A 219 1.98 -17.75 -5.10
CA SER A 219 1.28 -18.61 -6.07
C SER A 219 1.13 -17.96 -7.45
N SER A 220 1.28 -16.63 -7.54
CA SER A 220 1.22 -15.86 -8.79
C SER A 220 2.60 -15.59 -9.39
N GLY A 221 3.67 -16.20 -8.84
CA GLY A 221 5.03 -16.08 -9.35
C GLY A 221 5.83 -14.88 -8.83
N TYR A 222 5.37 -14.21 -7.78
CA TYR A 222 6.15 -13.15 -7.13
C TYR A 222 7.23 -13.76 -6.23
N SER A 223 8.38 -13.10 -6.14
CA SER A 223 9.46 -13.41 -5.22
C SER A 223 9.66 -12.28 -4.22
N LEU A 224 10.26 -12.62 -3.07
CA LEU A 224 10.62 -11.65 -2.05
C LEU A 224 11.70 -10.70 -2.56
N SER A 225 11.47 -9.39 -2.47
CA SER A 225 12.45 -8.37 -2.85
C SER A 225 13.00 -7.59 -1.65
N ASN A 226 12.16 -7.26 -0.66
CA ASN A 226 12.59 -6.53 0.52
C ASN A 226 11.72 -6.84 1.75
N ILE A 227 12.29 -6.69 2.94
CA ILE A 227 11.57 -6.69 4.22
C ILE A 227 11.91 -5.39 4.94
N SER A 228 10.87 -4.76 5.50
CA SER A 228 11.00 -3.50 6.22
C SER A 228 10.02 -3.46 7.40
N TYR A 229 10.20 -2.48 8.27
CA TYR A 229 9.37 -2.27 9.45
C TYR A 229 8.89 -0.82 9.48
N TRP A 230 7.62 -0.64 9.80
CA TRP A 230 7.05 0.67 10.08
C TRP A 230 7.16 0.99 11.57
N PHE A 231 7.67 2.17 11.88
CA PHE A 231 7.81 2.71 13.21
C PHE A 231 7.14 4.06 13.31
N TYR A 232 6.40 4.31 14.40
CA TYR A 232 5.81 5.63 14.67
C TYR A 232 6.22 6.18 16.03
N ARG A 233 6.33 7.50 16.12
CA ARG A 233 6.49 8.25 17.36
C ARG A 233 5.50 9.41 17.38
N LYS A 234 4.65 9.47 18.41
CA LYS A 234 3.84 10.67 18.67
C LYS A 234 4.76 11.75 19.25
N VAL A 235 4.70 12.95 18.70
CA VAL A 235 5.50 14.10 19.15
C VAL A 235 4.62 15.33 19.34
#